data_AF-A0A497KGU9-F1
#
_entry.id   AF-A0A497KGU9-F1
#
_cell.length_a   1.000
_cell.length_b   1.000
_cell.length_c   1.000
_cell.angle_alpha   90.00
_cell.angle_beta   90.00
_cell.angle_gamma   90.00
#
_symmetry.space_group_name_H-M   'P 1'
#
loop_
_entity.id
_entity.type
_entity.pdbx_description
1 polymer ?
#
loop_
_entity_poly.entity_id
_entity_poly.type
_entity_poly.pdbx_seq_one_letter_code
_entity_poly.pdbx_strand_id
1 'polypeptide(L)'
;MPKNRIQISSDHEIINLDGASLEIHWTPGHSSHSQCYFEPDSRTVFVGDAVGHTMGDGGPVIPVSPPPHNPLQALESIDLIRSLRPEILCVAHFGAHKEPGIYFDRISSRTRLWMRLAERIVDEGMRLDDLVALTMKEDQELADHIKGVEGADHSLKASLLGFYLYAKWVKNG
;
A
#
# COMPACT_ATOMS: atom_id res chain seq x y z
N MET A 1 -5.54 7.99 26.48
CA MET A 1 -6.22 6.76 26.93
C MET A 1 -5.57 6.26 28.22
N PRO A 2 -6.32 5.74 29.20
CA PRO A 2 -5.75 5.11 30.39
C PRO A 2 -4.83 3.93 30.02
N LYS A 3 -3.67 3.79 30.67
CA LYS A 3 -2.70 2.73 30.34
C LYS A 3 -3.27 1.30 30.45
N ASN A 4 -4.21 1.10 31.38
CA ASN A 4 -4.91 -0.18 31.57
C ASN A 4 -5.98 -0.49 30.49
N ARG A 5 -6.08 0.35 29.44
CA ARG A 5 -6.96 0.14 28.27
C ARG A 5 -6.17 0.14 26.97
N ILE A 6 -4.86 -0.02 27.03
CA ILE A 6 -3.97 -0.12 25.87
C ILE A 6 -3.17 -1.41 26.01
N GLN A 7 -3.19 -2.23 24.97
CA GLN A 7 -2.27 -3.34 24.79
C GLN A 7 -1.38 -3.03 23.60
N ILE A 8 -0.07 -3.18 23.77
CA ILE A 8 0.91 -3.02 22.70
C ILE A 8 0.99 -4.37 21.99
N SER A 9 0.77 -4.38 20.67
CA SER A 9 0.93 -5.60 19.88
C SER A 9 2.41 -5.92 19.64
N SER A 10 2.71 -7.22 19.54
CA SER A 10 4.00 -7.73 19.07
C SER A 10 3.85 -8.40 17.70
N ASP A 11 4.93 -8.42 16.92
CA ASP A 11 4.96 -9.21 15.69
C ASP A 11 4.74 -10.69 16.03
N HIS A 12 3.98 -11.39 15.19
CA HIS A 12 3.56 -12.78 15.38
C HIS A 12 2.73 -13.07 16.64
N GLU A 13 2.23 -12.04 17.34
CA GLU A 13 1.30 -12.23 18.45
C GLU A 13 -0.01 -12.85 17.96
N ILE A 14 -0.54 -13.79 18.74
CA ILE A 14 -1.85 -14.40 18.49
C ILE A 14 -2.87 -13.75 19.42
N ILE A 15 -3.86 -13.08 18.84
CA ILE A 15 -5.05 -12.62 19.55
C ILE A 15 -6.11 -13.71 19.46
N ASN A 16 -6.50 -14.25 20.61
CA ASN A 16 -7.62 -15.19 20.69
C ASN A 16 -8.92 -14.41 20.86
N LEU A 17 -9.81 -14.56 19.89
CA LEU A 17 -11.20 -14.14 19.95
C LEU A 17 -12.02 -15.41 20.21
N ASP A 18 -13.10 -15.32 20.98
CA ASP A 18 -13.92 -16.50 21.28
C ASP A 18 -14.50 -17.10 19.98
N GLY A 19 -13.85 -18.16 19.48
CA GLY A 19 -14.16 -18.80 18.18
C GLY A 19 -13.30 -18.38 16.97
N ALA A 20 -12.25 -17.55 17.13
CA ALA A 20 -11.31 -17.22 16.05
C ALA A 20 -9.92 -16.84 16.60
N SER A 21 -8.87 -16.93 15.76
CA SER A 21 -7.53 -16.46 16.12
C SER A 21 -7.00 -15.48 15.08
N LEU A 22 -6.33 -14.42 15.53
CA LEU A 22 -5.68 -13.46 14.62
C LEU A 22 -4.18 -13.45 14.91
N GLU A 23 -3.39 -13.84 13.91
CA GLU A 23 -1.94 -13.68 13.90
C GLU A 23 -1.59 -12.27 13.41
N ILE A 24 -0.86 -11.51 14.23
CA ILE A 24 -0.38 -10.18 13.87
C ILE A 24 0.90 -10.33 13.04
N HIS A 25 0.99 -9.58 11.94
CA HIS A 25 2.24 -9.39 11.21
C HIS A 25 2.52 -7.91 11.04
N TRP A 26 3.71 -7.46 11.43
CA TRP A 26 4.15 -6.10 11.11
C TRP A 26 4.39 -5.96 9.61
N THR A 27 3.83 -4.89 9.04
CA THR A 27 3.85 -4.62 7.60
C THR A 27 4.25 -3.18 7.32
N PRO A 28 5.47 -2.76 7.73
CA PRO A 28 5.94 -1.39 7.54
C PRO A 28 6.07 -1.05 6.05
N GLY A 29 5.96 0.24 5.72
CA GLY A 29 6.19 0.74 4.37
C GLY A 29 5.18 1.80 3.97
N HIS A 30 3.89 1.51 4.08
CA HIS A 30 2.84 2.55 4.05
C HIS A 30 3.07 3.57 5.18
N SER A 31 3.26 3.04 6.39
CA SER A 31 3.69 3.77 7.57
C SER A 31 4.66 2.89 8.37
N SER A 32 5.39 3.46 9.33
CA SER A 32 6.31 2.68 10.18
C SER A 32 5.61 1.78 11.20
N HIS A 33 4.31 1.99 11.45
CA HIS A 33 3.52 1.27 12.46
C HIS A 33 2.41 0.42 11.83
N SER A 34 2.45 0.21 10.51
CA SER A 34 1.49 -0.64 9.81
C SER A 34 1.66 -2.11 10.22
N GLN A 35 0.54 -2.81 10.40
CA GLN A 35 0.47 -4.24 10.65
C GLN A 35 -0.78 -4.81 9.99
N CYS A 36 -0.76 -6.10 9.65
CA CYS A 36 -1.93 -6.85 9.21
C CYS A 36 -2.31 -7.93 10.22
N TYR A 37 -3.51 -8.46 10.07
CA TYR A 37 -4.05 -9.54 10.88
C TYR A 37 -4.44 -10.70 9.98
N PHE A 38 -3.90 -11.88 10.25
CA PHE A 38 -4.20 -13.11 9.51
C PHE A 38 -5.05 -14.04 10.37
N GLU A 39 -6.19 -14.46 9.84
CA GLU A 39 -7.07 -15.45 10.44
C GLU A 39 -6.82 -16.79 9.71
N PRO A 40 -6.19 -17.79 10.37
CA PRO A 40 -5.66 -18.97 9.70
C PRO A 40 -6.74 -19.96 9.24
N ASP A 41 -7.88 -20.06 9.94
CA ASP A 41 -8.90 -21.08 9.64
C ASP A 41 -9.66 -20.77 8.33
N SER A 42 -10.02 -19.51 8.12
CA SER A 42 -10.64 -19.00 6.89
C SER A 42 -9.63 -18.50 5.86
N ARG A 43 -8.34 -18.46 6.22
CA ARG A 43 -7.25 -17.87 5.42
C ARG A 43 -7.56 -16.44 4.98
N THR A 44 -8.18 -15.66 5.86
CA THR A 44 -8.52 -14.27 5.63
C THR A 44 -7.41 -13.37 6.17
N VAL A 45 -6.99 -12.37 5.40
CA VAL A 45 -6.04 -11.36 5.89
C VAL A 45 -6.64 -9.96 5.82
N PHE A 46 -6.54 -9.22 6.93
CA PHE A 46 -6.94 -7.83 7.07
C PHE A 46 -5.69 -6.96 7.02
N VAL A 47 -5.49 -6.25 5.92
CA VAL A 47 -4.19 -5.66 5.56
C VAL A 47 -4.07 -4.17 5.83
N GLY A 48 -5.16 -3.52 6.27
CA GLY A 48 -5.21 -2.06 6.34
C GLY A 48 -4.85 -1.46 4.98
N ASP A 49 -3.84 -0.59 4.99
CA ASP A 49 -3.32 0.10 3.79
C ASP A 49 -2.01 -0.50 3.25
N ALA A 50 -1.52 -1.61 3.83
CA ALA A 50 -0.23 -2.21 3.47
C ALA A 50 -0.13 -2.67 2.00
N VAL A 51 -1.27 -2.93 1.36
CA VAL A 51 -1.37 -3.32 -0.05
C VAL A 51 -2.08 -2.26 -0.89
N GLY A 52 -2.18 -1.04 -0.38
CA GLY A 52 -2.89 0.03 -1.06
C GLY A 52 -4.41 -0.16 -1.05
N HIS A 53 -5.08 0.46 -2.04
CA HIS A 53 -6.52 0.37 -2.17
C HIS A 53 -6.97 0.37 -3.63
N THR A 54 -8.20 -0.09 -3.87
CA THR A 54 -8.85 0.02 -5.19
C THR A 54 -9.42 1.42 -5.35
N MET A 55 -9.20 2.07 -6.50
CA MET A 55 -9.82 3.36 -6.79
C MET A 55 -11.23 3.14 -7.34
N GLY A 56 -12.26 3.30 -6.50
CA GLY A 56 -13.64 3.00 -6.88
C GLY A 56 -13.90 1.50 -7.07
N ASP A 57 -15.13 1.16 -7.50
CA ASP A 57 -15.49 -0.23 -7.77
C ASP A 57 -14.82 -0.73 -9.06
N GLY A 58 -14.09 -1.83 -8.98
CA GLY A 58 -13.38 -2.44 -10.11
C GLY A 58 -12.20 -1.64 -10.70
N GLY A 59 -11.80 -0.52 -10.09
CA GLY A 59 -10.75 0.35 -10.62
C GLY A 59 -9.30 -0.15 -10.42
N PRO A 60 -8.31 0.71 -10.71
CA PRO A 60 -6.90 0.43 -10.49
C PRO A 60 -6.59 0.28 -8.99
N VAL A 61 -5.72 -0.68 -8.66
CA VAL A 61 -5.18 -0.83 -7.30
C VAL A 61 -3.97 0.07 -7.13
N ILE A 62 -4.04 1.07 -6.24
CA ILE A 62 -2.99 2.10 -6.08
C ILE A 62 -2.35 2.05 -4.69
N PRO A 63 -1.03 2.35 -4.57
CA PRO A 63 -0.38 2.45 -3.27
C PRO A 63 -0.93 3.61 -2.44
N VAL A 64 -1.35 3.33 -1.20
CA VAL A 64 -1.55 4.38 -0.20
C VAL A 64 -0.17 4.74 0.33
N SER A 65 0.32 5.93 0.00
CA SER A 65 1.74 6.28 0.22
C SER A 65 1.98 7.73 0.64
N PRO A 66 1.23 8.27 1.63
CA PRO A 66 1.58 9.57 2.20
C PRO A 66 2.95 9.49 2.89
N PRO A 67 3.76 10.58 2.89
CA PRO A 67 4.99 10.62 3.66
C PRO A 67 4.74 10.52 5.18
N PRO A 68 5.61 9.85 5.97
CA PRO A 68 6.77 9.08 5.53
C PRO A 68 6.38 7.73 4.94
N HIS A 69 6.82 7.46 3.70
CA HIS A 69 6.60 6.22 2.98
C HIS A 69 7.95 5.57 2.65
N ASN A 70 8.03 4.24 2.77
CA ASN A 70 9.18 3.45 2.30
C ASN A 70 8.68 2.40 1.28
N PRO A 71 8.92 2.59 -0.02
CA PRO A 71 8.42 1.69 -1.06
C PRO A 71 9.12 0.32 -1.07
N LEU A 72 10.35 0.22 -0.56
CA LEU A 72 11.05 -1.06 -0.45
C LEU A 72 10.43 -1.91 0.66
N GLN A 73 10.23 -1.33 1.85
CA GLN A 73 9.52 -2.02 2.94
C GLN A 73 8.07 -2.34 2.58
N ALA A 74 7.40 -1.46 1.81
CA ALA A 74 6.05 -1.75 1.33
C ALA A 74 6.03 -3.00 0.43
N LEU A 75 7.01 -3.16 -0.47
CA LEU A 75 7.14 -4.36 -1.29
C LEU A 75 7.45 -5.61 -0.45
N GLU A 76 8.35 -5.50 0.54
CA GLU A 76 8.63 -6.59 1.49
C GLU A 76 7.37 -7.02 2.25
N SER A 77 6.57 -6.05 2.70
CA SER A 77 5.30 -6.29 3.38
C SER A 77 4.26 -6.95 2.47
N ILE A 78 4.16 -6.53 1.20
CA ILE A 78 3.30 -7.18 0.21
C ILE A 78 3.73 -8.64 0.00
N ASP A 79 5.03 -8.90 -0.11
CA ASP A 79 5.56 -10.25 -0.30
C ASP A 79 5.35 -11.14 0.95
N LEU A 80 5.49 -10.58 2.16
CA LEU A 80 5.13 -11.24 3.41
C LEU A 80 3.66 -11.65 3.40
N ILE A 81 2.74 -10.71 3.14
CA ILE A 81 1.30 -10.99 3.12
C ILE A 81 0.97 -12.05 2.05
N ARG A 82 1.58 -11.95 0.86
CA ARG A 82 1.44 -12.95 -0.21
C ARG A 82 1.91 -14.34 0.25
N SER A 83 2.98 -14.43 1.03
CA SER A 83 3.52 -15.70 1.56
C SER A 83 2.59 -16.41 2.54
N LEU A 84 1.69 -15.68 3.20
CA LEU A 84 0.63 -16.25 4.03
C LEU A 84 -0.39 -17.04 3.20
N ARG A 85 -0.38 -16.88 1.87
CA ARG A 85 -1.29 -17.51 0.89
C ARG A 85 -2.77 -17.32 1.25
N PRO A 86 -3.25 -16.07 1.46
CA PRO A 86 -4.64 -15.83 1.83
C PRO A 86 -5.60 -16.27 0.72
N GLU A 87 -6.79 -16.74 1.11
CA GLU A 87 -7.92 -16.98 0.19
C GLU A 87 -8.79 -15.72 0.08
N ILE A 88 -8.84 -14.91 1.15
CA ILE A 88 -9.61 -13.68 1.21
C ILE A 88 -8.68 -12.53 1.64
N LEU A 89 -8.62 -11.48 0.82
CA LEU A 89 -7.86 -10.27 1.10
C LEU A 89 -8.84 -9.13 1.44
N CYS A 90 -8.87 -8.73 2.71
CA CYS A 90 -9.72 -7.64 3.21
C CYS A 90 -8.93 -6.33 3.26
N VAL A 91 -9.16 -5.46 2.28
CA VAL A 91 -8.56 -4.12 2.21
C VAL A 91 -9.40 -3.09 2.96
N ALA A 92 -8.77 -2.01 3.43
CA ALA A 92 -9.46 -0.96 4.18
C ALA A 92 -10.58 -0.25 3.37
N HIS A 93 -10.46 -0.25 2.05
CA HIS A 93 -11.42 0.39 1.15
C HIS A 93 -11.93 -0.59 0.10
N PHE A 94 -13.26 -0.60 -0.11
CA PHE A 94 -13.94 -1.39 -1.15
C PHE A 94 -14.00 -2.91 -0.93
N GLY A 95 -13.70 -3.37 0.29
CA GLY A 95 -14.15 -4.67 0.79
C GLY A 95 -13.19 -5.83 0.56
N ALA A 96 -13.74 -7.04 0.50
CA ALA A 96 -12.96 -8.27 0.43
C ALA A 96 -12.76 -8.74 -1.01
N HIS A 97 -11.54 -9.15 -1.35
CA HIS A 97 -11.17 -9.71 -2.64
C HIS A 97 -10.94 -11.22 -2.52
N LYS A 98 -11.55 -11.99 -3.43
CA LYS A 98 -11.41 -13.46 -3.54
C LYS A 98 -10.35 -13.92 -4.53
N GLU A 99 -9.65 -12.99 -5.17
CA GLU A 99 -8.51 -13.26 -6.04
C GLU A 99 -7.26 -12.50 -5.57
N PRO A 100 -6.69 -12.80 -4.38
CA PRO A 100 -5.58 -12.04 -3.81
C PRO A 100 -4.34 -11.99 -4.71
N GLY A 101 -4.07 -13.05 -5.48
CA GLY A 101 -2.92 -13.12 -6.39
C GLY A 101 -2.90 -11.95 -7.40
N ILE A 102 -4.02 -11.73 -8.08
CA ILE A 102 -4.16 -10.62 -9.05
C ILE A 102 -3.99 -9.27 -8.35
N TYR A 103 -4.53 -9.15 -7.14
CA TYR A 103 -4.39 -7.92 -6.34
C TYR A 103 -2.92 -7.63 -6.02
N PHE A 104 -2.18 -8.62 -5.51
CA PHE A 104 -0.77 -8.49 -5.19
C PHE A 104 0.08 -8.17 -6.42
N ASP A 105 -0.24 -8.76 -7.57
CA ASP A 105 0.47 -8.50 -8.83
C ASP A 105 0.28 -7.05 -9.28
N ARG A 106 -0.95 -6.54 -9.21
CA ARG A 106 -1.28 -5.15 -9.56
C ARG A 106 -0.57 -4.15 -8.64
N ILE A 107 -0.70 -4.32 -7.31
CA ILE A 107 -0.06 -3.39 -6.37
C ILE A 107 1.47 -3.45 -6.44
N SER A 108 2.07 -4.64 -6.56
CA SER A 108 3.53 -4.79 -6.66
C SER A 108 4.06 -4.11 -7.92
N SER A 109 3.39 -4.34 -9.05
CA SER A 109 3.79 -3.76 -10.35
C SER A 109 3.70 -2.24 -10.34
N ARG A 110 2.60 -1.69 -9.81
CA ARG A 110 2.41 -0.24 -9.71
C ARG A 110 3.37 0.41 -8.73
N THR A 111 3.61 -0.20 -7.57
CA THR A 111 4.61 0.28 -6.59
C THR A 111 6.00 0.37 -7.21
N ARG A 112 6.43 -0.68 -7.94
CA ARG A 112 7.72 -0.68 -8.65
C ARG A 112 7.77 0.35 -9.77
N LEU A 113 6.67 0.56 -10.51
CA LEU A 113 6.60 1.60 -11.54
C LEU A 113 6.80 2.98 -10.92
N TRP A 114 5.98 3.35 -9.94
CA TRP A 114 6.02 4.68 -9.34
C TRP A 114 7.36 4.96 -8.64
N MET A 115 7.97 3.94 -8.02
CA MET A 115 9.33 4.04 -7.46
C MET A 115 10.35 4.41 -8.54
N ARG A 116 10.38 3.67 -9.67
CA ARG A 116 11.30 3.97 -10.80
C ARG A 116 11.06 5.36 -11.39
N LEU A 117 9.81 5.79 -11.53
CA LEU A 117 9.49 7.12 -12.06
C LEU A 117 9.95 8.22 -11.09
N ALA A 118 9.76 8.04 -9.79
CA ALA A 118 10.20 8.99 -8.76
C ALA A 118 11.73 9.10 -8.72
N GLU A 119 12.45 7.97 -8.77
CA GLU A 119 13.91 7.94 -8.87
C GLU A 119 14.38 8.75 -10.08
N ARG A 120 13.81 8.49 -11.26
CA ARG A 120 14.15 9.22 -12.50
C ARG A 120 13.93 10.73 -12.38
N ILE A 121 12.77 11.16 -11.88
CA ILE A 121 12.43 12.59 -11.72
C ILE A 121 13.43 13.27 -10.77
N VAL A 122 13.79 12.62 -9.68
CA VAL A 122 14.76 13.13 -8.70
C VAL A 122 16.18 13.15 -9.29
N ASP A 123 16.53 12.17 -10.11
CA ASP A 123 17.81 12.10 -10.82
C ASP A 123 18.00 13.24 -11.81
N GLU A 124 16.94 13.55 -12.56
CA GLU A 124 16.90 14.65 -13.53
C GLU A 124 16.70 16.04 -12.88
N GLY A 125 16.59 16.12 -11.54
CA GLY A 125 16.44 17.39 -10.80
C GLY A 125 15.06 18.04 -10.98
N MET A 126 14.05 17.26 -11.36
CA MET A 126 12.69 17.69 -11.63
C MET A 126 11.83 17.69 -10.35
N ARG A 127 10.60 18.20 -10.46
CA ARG A 127 9.68 18.45 -9.34
C ARG A 127 8.56 17.41 -9.29
N LEU A 128 7.82 17.41 -8.18
CA LEU A 128 6.66 16.52 -7.99
C LEU A 128 5.62 16.63 -9.12
N ASP A 129 5.37 17.83 -9.64
CA ASP A 129 4.39 18.00 -10.74
C ASP A 129 4.86 17.30 -12.03
N ASP A 130 6.18 17.22 -12.26
CA ASP A 130 6.76 16.48 -13.38
C ASP A 130 6.61 14.97 -13.18
N LEU A 131 6.69 14.48 -11.92
CA LEU A 131 6.36 13.09 -11.58
C LEU A 131 4.89 12.78 -11.84
N VAL A 132 3.97 13.67 -11.46
CA VAL A 132 2.54 13.48 -11.75
C VAL A 132 2.32 13.35 -13.26
N ALA A 133 2.89 14.27 -14.05
CA ALA A 133 2.77 14.25 -15.50
C ALA A 133 3.37 12.97 -16.12
N LEU A 134 4.54 12.54 -15.65
CA LEU A 134 5.19 11.31 -16.12
C LEU A 134 4.39 10.06 -15.74
N THR A 135 3.87 9.97 -14.52
CA THR A 135 3.02 8.85 -14.09
C THR A 135 1.76 8.77 -14.95
N MET A 136 1.11 9.89 -15.25
CA MET A 136 -0.07 9.91 -16.14
C MET A 136 0.22 9.47 -17.56
N LYS A 137 1.48 9.58 -18.01
CA LYS A 137 1.93 9.09 -19.32
C LYS A 137 2.26 7.59 -19.33
N GLU A 138 2.82 7.08 -18.23
CA GLU A 138 3.38 5.72 -18.17
C GLU A 138 2.42 4.70 -17.50
N ASP A 139 1.45 5.15 -16.68
CA ASP A 139 0.43 4.33 -16.03
C ASP A 139 -0.94 4.55 -16.70
N GLN A 140 -1.10 4.02 -17.91
CA GLN A 140 -2.28 4.30 -18.75
C GLN A 140 -3.59 3.79 -18.13
N GLU A 141 -3.57 2.66 -17.41
CA GLU A 141 -4.74 2.14 -16.69
C GLU A 141 -5.26 3.16 -15.67
N LEU A 142 -4.36 3.76 -14.89
CA LEU A 142 -4.69 4.81 -13.95
C LEU A 142 -5.18 6.07 -14.68
N ALA A 143 -4.46 6.50 -15.70
CA ALA A 143 -4.76 7.73 -16.43
C ALA A 143 -6.16 7.71 -17.06
N ASP A 144 -6.53 6.57 -17.64
CA ASP A 144 -7.85 6.36 -18.24
C ASP A 144 -8.95 6.36 -17.16
N HIS A 145 -8.67 5.80 -15.98
CA HIS A 145 -9.63 5.71 -14.89
C HIS A 145 -9.92 7.07 -14.22
N ILE A 146 -8.90 7.90 -13.99
CA ILE A 146 -9.07 9.17 -13.26
C ILE A 146 -9.58 10.32 -14.14
N LYS A 147 -9.62 10.12 -15.46
CA LYS A 147 -10.07 11.15 -16.40
C LYS A 147 -11.51 11.55 -16.12
N GLY A 148 -11.70 12.78 -15.63
CA GLY A 148 -13.01 13.32 -15.29
C GLY A 148 -13.56 12.90 -13.92
N VAL A 149 -12.74 12.26 -13.08
CA VAL A 149 -13.08 11.94 -11.68
C VAL A 149 -12.66 13.10 -10.78
N GLU A 150 -13.63 13.76 -10.16
CA GLU A 150 -13.38 14.90 -9.27
C GLU A 150 -12.49 14.48 -8.07
N GLY A 151 -11.43 15.24 -7.83
CA GLY A 151 -10.50 15.01 -6.70
C GLY A 151 -9.47 13.89 -6.89
N ALA A 152 -9.53 13.11 -7.97
CA ALA A 152 -8.58 12.02 -8.21
C ALA A 152 -7.13 12.49 -8.35
N ASP A 153 -6.91 13.66 -8.98
CA ASP A 153 -5.58 14.27 -9.12
C ASP A 153 -4.94 14.59 -7.77
N HIS A 154 -5.76 15.01 -6.78
CA HIS A 154 -5.27 15.30 -5.44
C HIS A 154 -4.79 14.04 -4.73
N SER A 155 -5.59 12.96 -4.80
CA SER A 155 -5.24 11.66 -4.22
C SER A 155 -3.99 11.05 -4.86
N LEU A 156 -3.88 11.15 -6.19
CA LEU A 156 -2.70 10.72 -6.93
C LEU A 156 -1.45 11.48 -6.49
N LYS A 157 -1.52 12.82 -6.46
CA LYS A 157 -0.40 13.67 -6.05
C LYS A 157 0.03 13.39 -4.60
N ALA A 158 -0.90 13.14 -3.69
CA ALA A 158 -0.60 12.79 -2.30
C ALA A 158 0.17 11.46 -2.19
N SER A 159 -0.20 10.47 -3.00
CA SER A 159 0.48 9.17 -3.03
C SER A 159 1.88 9.28 -3.68
N LEU A 160 2.00 9.96 -4.81
CA LEU A 160 3.29 10.19 -5.47
C LEU A 160 4.27 11.02 -4.64
N LEU A 161 3.77 11.89 -3.76
CA LEU A 161 4.61 12.67 -2.84
C LEU A 161 5.47 11.76 -1.94
N GLY A 162 4.94 10.63 -1.45
CA GLY A 162 5.72 9.68 -0.65
C GLY A 162 6.90 9.09 -1.40
N PHE A 163 6.66 8.60 -2.62
CA PHE A 163 7.73 8.11 -3.50
C PHE A 163 8.77 9.17 -3.83
N TYR A 164 8.32 10.39 -4.17
CA TYR A 164 9.21 11.51 -4.50
C TYR A 164 10.11 11.90 -3.31
N LEU A 165 9.55 12.01 -2.09
CA LEU A 165 10.33 12.34 -0.91
C LEU A 165 11.28 11.21 -0.49
N TYR A 166 10.86 9.96 -0.65
CA TYR A 166 11.74 8.81 -0.43
C TYR A 166 12.94 8.82 -1.40
N ALA A 167 12.70 8.98 -2.69
CA ALA A 167 13.77 9.06 -3.70
C ALA A 167 14.74 10.22 -3.42
N LYS A 168 14.23 11.39 -3.01
CA LYS A 168 15.07 12.52 -2.56
C LYS A 168 15.90 12.17 -1.34
N TRP A 169 15.33 11.47 -0.37
CA TRP A 169 16.05 11.06 0.83
C TRP A 169 17.21 10.12 0.48
N VAL A 170 16.96 9.09 -0.34
CA VAL A 170 18.00 8.15 -0.80
C VAL A 170 19.12 8.85 -1.57
N LYS A 171 18.80 9.82 -2.44
CA LYS A 171 19.82 10.55 -3.22
C LYS A 171 20.72 11.46 -2.37
N ASN A 172 20.22 11.95 -1.23
CA ASN A 172 20.92 12.91 -0.39
C ASN A 172 21.56 12.29 0.87
N GLY A 173 21.34 10.99 1.12
CA GLY A 173 21.92 10.23 2.24
C GLY A 173 23.13 9.45 1.81
#